data_AF-A0A1G2X375-F1
#
_entry.id   AF-A0A1G2X375-F1
#
_cell.length_a   1.000
_cell.length_b   1.000
_cell.length_c   1.000
_cell.angle_alpha   90.00
_cell.angle_beta   90.00
_cell.angle_gamma   90.00
#
_symmetry.space_group_name_H-M   'P 1'
#
loop_
_entity.id
_entity.type
_entity.pdbx_description
1 polymer ?
#
loop_
_entity_poly.entity_id
_entity_poly.type
_entity_poly.pdbx_seq_one_letter_code
_entity_poly.pdbx_strand_id
1 'polypeptide(L)'
;MVTKINKKKIVGTCPVGMRKTVCPSIRKTRQFRTKLLALQREIIVDTTQVTEIRSALKERKNRGIAVDCETCSFNTPTSTPGA
;
A
#
# COMPACT_ATOMS: atom_id res chain seq x y z
N MET A 1 -2.26 -25.65 3.06
CA MET A 1 -0.99 -25.11 2.51
C MET A 1 -1.01 -23.60 2.66
N VAL A 2 -0.14 -23.03 3.51
CA VAL A 2 -0.01 -21.58 3.66
C VAL A 2 0.73 -21.06 2.43
N THR A 3 0.00 -20.57 1.45
CA THR A 3 0.57 -19.86 0.30
C THR A 3 1.40 -18.70 0.86
N LYS A 4 2.73 -18.73 0.65
CA LYS A 4 3.61 -17.61 1.00
C LYS A 4 3.15 -16.38 0.23
N ILE A 5 2.34 -15.54 0.88
CA ILE A 5 1.84 -14.32 0.26
C ILE A 5 3.03 -13.39 0.07
N ASN A 6 3.37 -13.18 -1.19
CA ASN A 6 4.38 -12.22 -1.56
C ASN A 6 3.89 -10.84 -1.10
N LYS A 7 4.48 -10.29 -0.03
CA LYS A 7 4.14 -8.98 0.55
C LYS A 7 4.17 -7.85 -0.48
N LYS A 8 4.81 -8.05 -1.64
CA LYS A 8 4.81 -7.12 -2.79
C LYS A 8 3.52 -7.17 -3.65
N LYS A 9 2.82 -8.30 -3.74
CA LYS A 9 1.57 -8.48 -4.55
C LYS A 9 0.32 -7.88 -3.89
N ILE A 10 0.39 -7.72 -2.58
CA ILE A 10 -0.58 -7.10 -1.67
C ILE A 10 -1.04 -5.70 -2.15
N VAL A 11 -0.21 -4.98 -2.90
CA VAL A 11 -0.57 -3.63 -3.35
C VAL A 11 -1.56 -3.62 -4.53
N GLY A 12 -1.69 -4.73 -5.26
CA GLY A 12 -2.54 -4.83 -6.46
C GLY A 12 -3.84 -5.62 -6.26
N THR A 13 -3.84 -6.57 -5.32
CA THR A 13 -4.92 -7.54 -5.13
C THR A 13 -5.03 -7.92 -3.67
N CYS A 14 -6.26 -8.05 -3.16
CA CYS A 14 -6.50 -8.50 -1.79
C CYS A 14 -6.37 -10.03 -1.72
N PRO A 15 -5.58 -10.61 -0.80
CA PRO A 15 -5.40 -12.05 -0.69
C PRO A 15 -6.67 -12.79 -0.20
N VAL A 16 -7.59 -12.12 0.48
CA VAL A 16 -8.96 -12.65 0.76
C VAL A 16 -9.90 -12.60 -0.46
N GLY A 17 -9.45 -12.13 -1.62
CA GLY A 17 -10.33 -11.96 -2.79
C GLY A 17 -11.28 -10.76 -2.70
N MET A 18 -11.10 -9.86 -1.72
CA MET A 18 -11.91 -8.64 -1.60
C MET A 18 -11.74 -7.75 -2.84
N ARG A 19 -12.86 -7.21 -3.34
CA ARG A 19 -12.86 -6.28 -4.49
C ARG A 19 -12.00 -5.06 -4.18
N LYS A 20 -11.22 -4.59 -5.17
CA LYS A 20 -10.31 -3.43 -5.02
C LYS A 20 -11.03 -2.15 -4.59
N THR A 21 -12.30 -1.99 -4.98
CA THR A 21 -13.15 -0.86 -4.61
C THR A 21 -13.64 -0.92 -3.16
N VAL A 22 -13.69 -2.12 -2.58
CA VAL A 22 -14.15 -2.38 -1.21
C VAL A 22 -13.00 -2.37 -0.23
N CYS A 23 -11.83 -2.88 -0.62
CA CYS A 23 -10.66 -2.91 0.26
C CYS A 23 -10.11 -1.48 0.48
N PRO A 24 -10.21 -0.93 1.72
CA PRO A 24 -9.82 0.45 1.99
C PRO A 24 -8.33 0.71 1.71
N SER A 25 -7.47 -0.25 2.03
CA SER A 25 -6.03 -0.12 1.82
C SER A 25 -5.61 -0.16 0.35
N ILE A 26 -6.25 -1.02 -0.46
CA ILE A 26 -6.00 -1.07 -1.91
C ILE A 26 -6.52 0.21 -2.56
N ARG A 27 -7.71 0.67 -2.17
CA ARG A 27 -8.29 1.92 -2.65
C ARG A 27 -7.38 3.12 -2.38
N LYS A 28 -6.95 3.31 -1.13
CA LYS A 28 -6.01 4.38 -0.77
C LYS A 28 -4.68 4.26 -1.50
N THR A 29 -4.12 3.06 -1.60
CA THR A 29 -2.85 2.88 -2.34
C THR A 29 -2.98 3.19 -3.83
N ARG A 30 -4.13 2.89 -4.45
CA ARG A 30 -4.44 3.30 -5.81
C ARG A 30 -4.52 4.82 -5.94
N GLN A 31 -5.15 5.51 -4.98
CA GLN A 31 -5.20 6.97 -4.97
C GLN A 31 -3.81 7.60 -4.91
N PHE A 32 -2.91 7.11 -4.04
CA PHE A 32 -1.52 7.57 -3.99
C PHE A 32 -0.78 7.35 -5.32
N ARG A 33 -0.95 6.18 -5.95
CA ARG A 33 -0.35 5.92 -7.27
C ARG A 33 -0.92 6.84 -8.36
N THR A 34 -2.23 7.08 -8.36
CA THR A 34 -2.85 8.02 -9.31
C THR A 34 -2.34 9.44 -9.09
N LYS A 35 -2.23 9.90 -7.84
CA LYS A 35 -1.66 11.22 -7.51
C LYS A 35 -0.20 11.33 -7.95
N LEU A 36 0.61 10.30 -7.71
CA LEU A 36 2.00 10.26 -8.17
C LEU A 36 2.10 10.36 -9.70
N LEU A 37 1.27 9.61 -10.43
CA LEU A 37 1.24 9.66 -11.89
C LEU A 37 0.79 11.02 -12.42
N ALA A 38 -0.16 11.67 -11.73
CA ALA A 38 -0.60 13.03 -12.09
C ALA A 38 0.56 14.03 -11.91
N LEU A 39 1.21 14.04 -10.74
CA LEU A 39 2.35 14.92 -10.45
C LEU A 39 3.52 14.69 -11.40
N GLN A 40 3.78 13.44 -11.81
CA GLN A 40 4.84 13.12 -12.77
C GLN A 40 4.54 13.59 -14.20
N ARG A 41 3.28 13.93 -14.51
CA ARG A 41 2.87 14.47 -15.81
C ARG A 41 2.81 16.00 -15.81
N GLU A 42 2.97 16.64 -14.66
CA GLU A 42 3.01 18.10 -14.57
C GLU A 42 4.32 18.64 -15.15
N ILE A 43 4.24 19.80 -15.79
CA ILE A 43 5.38 20.46 -16.44
C ILE A 43 6.39 20.96 -15.39
N ILE A 44 5.88 21.37 -14.22
CA ILE A 44 6.69 21.78 -13.06
C ILE A 44 6.42 20.76 -11.96
N VAL A 45 7.38 19.86 -11.74
CA VAL A 45 7.24 18.78 -10.77
C VAL A 45 7.66 19.27 -9.39
N ASP A 46 6.71 19.30 -8.45
CA ASP A 46 7.03 19.44 -7.03
C ASP A 46 7.69 18.15 -6.51
N THR A 47 9.02 18.18 -6.45
CA THR A 47 9.85 17.03 -6.06
C THR A 47 9.60 16.60 -4.61
N THR A 48 9.24 17.55 -3.74
CA THR A 48 8.86 17.31 -2.34
C THR A 48 7.57 16.50 -2.24
N GLN A 49 6.53 16.86 -3.00
CA GLN A 49 5.29 16.06 -3.04
C GLN A 49 5.52 14.65 -3.62
N VAL A 50 6.38 14.54 -4.63
CA VAL A 50 6.75 13.24 -5.21
C VAL A 50 7.46 12.34 -4.20
N THR A 51 8.40 12.88 -3.43
CA THR A 51 9.14 12.12 -2.41
C THR A 51 8.23 11.71 -1.25
N GLU A 52 7.35 12.58 -0.79
CA GLU A 52 6.35 12.25 0.25
C GLU A 52 5.44 11.10 -0.18
N ILE A 53 4.87 11.15 -1.39
CA ILE A 53 3.98 10.10 -1.88
C ILE A 53 4.73 8.78 -2.07
N ARG A 54 5.98 8.82 -2.53
CA ARG A 54 6.83 7.62 -2.64
C ARG A 54 7.13 7.01 -1.27
N SER A 55 7.44 7.84 -0.27
CA SER A 55 7.66 7.41 1.10
C SER A 55 6.42 6.77 1.70
N ALA A 56 5.24 7.40 1.55
CA ALA A 56 3.97 6.84 1.99
C ALA A 56 3.66 5.49 1.33
N LEU A 57 3.91 5.35 0.02
CA LEU A 57 3.76 4.07 -0.69
C LEU A 57 4.73 2.99 -0.19
N LYS A 58 5.97 3.37 0.12
CA LYS A 58 7.00 2.46 0.64
C LYS A 58 6.64 1.98 2.06
N GLU A 59 6.22 2.90 2.92
CA GLU A 59 5.76 2.59 4.28
C GLU A 59 4.55 1.66 4.26
N ARG A 60 3.54 1.97 3.44
CA ARG A 60 2.36 1.11 3.23
C ARG A 60 2.76 -0.30 2.76
N LYS A 61 3.72 -0.41 1.83
CA LYS A 61 4.23 -1.69 1.37
C LYS A 61 4.93 -2.48 2.50
N ASN A 62 5.69 -1.79 3.35
CA ASN A 62 6.38 -2.41 4.47
C ASN A 62 5.41 -2.91 5.55
N ARG A 63 4.39 -2.10 5.87
CA ARG A 63 3.34 -2.43 6.85
C ARG A 63 2.34 -3.48 6.34
N GLY A 64 2.13 -3.57 5.02
CA GLY A 64 1.24 -4.55 4.39
C GLY A 64 -0.15 -4.01 4.06
N ILE A 65 -1.07 -4.88 3.61
CA ILE A 65 -2.43 -4.53 3.13
C ILE A 65 -3.31 -3.92 4.21
N ALA A 66 -2.88 -3.87 5.47
CA ALA A 66 -3.78 -3.72 6.59
C ALA A 66 -3.73 -2.37 7.30
N VAL A 67 -2.86 -1.44 6.86
CA VAL A 67 -2.77 -0.09 7.46
C VAL A 67 -4.13 0.59 7.53
N ASP A 68 -4.98 0.40 6.52
CA ASP A 68 -6.33 0.98 6.48
C ASP A 68 -7.44 -0.08 6.63
N CYS A 69 -7.08 -1.34 6.91
CA CYS A 69 -7.99 -2.48 7.01
C CYS A 69 -7.71 -3.20 8.34
N GLU A 70 -8.15 -2.58 9.44
CA GLU A 70 -7.87 -2.99 10.82
C GLU A 70 -8.28 -4.45 11.10
N THR A 71 -9.36 -4.91 10.47
CA THR A 71 -9.91 -6.26 10.61
C THR A 71 -9.31 -7.28 9.63
N CYS A 72 -8.27 -6.93 8.87
CA CYS A 72 -7.71 -7.82 7.86
C CYS A 72 -6.93 -8.97 8.51
N SER A 73 -7.35 -10.22 8.25
CA SER A 73 -6.66 -11.44 8.73
C SER A 73 -5.25 -11.63 8.19
N PHE A 74 -4.88 -10.86 7.16
CA PHE A 74 -3.52 -10.81 6.59
C PHE A 74 -2.66 -9.73 7.22
N ASN A 75 -3.22 -8.96 8.17
CA ASN A 75 -2.46 -8.11 9.06
C ASN A 75 -1.73 -9.00 10.06
N THR A 76 -0.52 -9.42 9.71
CA THR A 76 0.42 -9.79 10.76
C THR A 76 0.99 -8.47 11.27
N PRO A 77 0.64 -7.97 12.47
CA PRO A 77 1.42 -6.91 13.08
C PRO A 77 2.85 -7.41 13.01
N THR A 78 3.73 -6.65 12.35
CA THR A 78 5.15 -6.95 12.34
C THR A 78 5.53 -7.11 13.80
N SER A 79 5.77 -8.36 14.23
CA SER A 79 6.53 -8.61 15.43
C SER A 79 7.79 -7.80 15.27
N THR A 80 7.88 -6.74 16.05
CA THR A 80 9.12 -6.05 16.35
C THR A 80 10.16 -7.13 16.61
N PRO A 81 11.27 -7.22 15.86
CA PRO A 81 12.48 -7.78 16.44
C PRO A 81 12.88 -6.76 17.50
N GLY A 82 12.38 -6.96 18.72
CA GLY A 82 12.96 -6.36 19.91
C GLY A 82 14.18 -7.17 20.31
N ALA A 83 15.19 -6.44 20.79
CA ALA A 83 16.53 -6.84 21.24
C ALA A 83 17.57 -7.02 20.12
#